data_AF-R9MH87-F1
#
_entry.id   AF-R9MH87-F1
#
_cell.length_a   1.000
_cell.length_b   1.000
_cell.length_c   1.000
_cell.angle_alpha   90.00
_cell.angle_beta   90.00
_cell.angle_gamma   90.00
#
_symmetry.space_group_name_H-M   'P 1'
#
loop_
_entity.id
_entity.type
_entity.pdbx_description
1 polymer ?
#
loop_
_entity_poly.entity_id
_entity_poly.type
_entity_poly.pdbx_seq_one_letter_code
_entity_poly.pdbx_strand_id
1 'polypeptide(L)'
;MADLDIYEFFKSQGTEIYNDAADFAGTNGCYYYRSKGNTDNKHKYLQGQMLVLAPSEGFIPSELWLRVRKKIMTSQSYQPARKVRNTWMAGKIKCGNCGYALMSAHSCGYIYLRCSKHTENKVCPGCGTVKMQELEALVYQQLVKKLEDYIRRYGP
;
A
#
# COMPACT_ATOMS: atom_id res chain seq x y z
N MET A 1 7.39 -19.40 -8.52
CA MET A 1 8.39 -20.45 -8.50
C MET A 1 9.12 -20.31 -7.21
N ALA A 2 9.11 -21.36 -6.42
CA ALA A 2 9.61 -21.39 -5.06
C ALA A 2 11.07 -21.81 -5.09
N ASP A 3 11.97 -20.83 -5.05
CA ASP A 3 13.41 -21.01 -5.01
C ASP A 3 13.98 -20.53 -3.66
N LEU A 4 15.30 -20.59 -3.54
CA LEU A 4 16.01 -20.20 -2.32
C LEU A 4 15.72 -18.74 -1.91
N ASP A 5 15.56 -17.82 -2.87
CA ASP A 5 15.23 -16.43 -2.59
C ASP A 5 13.87 -16.30 -1.88
N ILE A 6 12.87 -17.11 -2.26
CA ILE A 6 11.58 -17.18 -1.58
C ILE A 6 11.76 -17.72 -0.15
N TYR A 7 12.53 -18.80 0.02
CA TYR A 7 12.81 -19.39 1.34
C TYR A 7 13.45 -18.37 2.29
N GLU A 8 14.56 -17.76 1.87
CA GLU A 8 15.32 -16.80 2.68
C GLU A 8 14.48 -15.57 3.01
N PHE A 9 13.71 -15.07 2.04
CA PHE A 9 12.80 -13.96 2.28
C PHE A 9 11.81 -14.29 3.39
N PHE A 10 11.05 -15.38 3.29
CA PHE A 10 10.04 -15.70 4.30
C PHE A 10 10.66 -16.06 5.66
N LYS A 11 11.81 -16.75 5.66
CA LYS A 11 12.56 -17.05 6.88
C LYS A 11 12.98 -15.76 7.61
N SER A 12 13.49 -14.76 6.87
CA SER A 12 13.88 -13.46 7.43
C SER A 12 12.71 -12.68 8.05
N GLN A 13 11.47 -12.96 7.61
CA GLN A 13 10.26 -12.31 8.09
C GLN A 13 9.58 -13.10 9.23
N GLY A 14 10.22 -14.16 9.75
CA GLY A 14 9.73 -14.98 10.85
C GLY A 14 8.58 -15.92 10.48
N THR A 15 8.41 -16.24 9.20
CA THR A 15 7.45 -17.25 8.73
C THR A 15 7.98 -18.65 9.04
N GLU A 16 7.08 -19.52 9.51
CA GLU A 16 7.34 -20.94 9.72
C GLU A 16 7.31 -21.64 8.36
N ILE A 17 8.40 -22.29 7.99
CA ILE A 17 8.51 -23.01 6.71
C ILE A 17 8.56 -24.51 7.05
N TYR A 18 7.62 -25.27 6.47
CA TYR A 18 7.51 -26.72 6.73
C TYR A 18 8.61 -27.52 6.03
N ASN A 19 8.98 -27.09 4.82
CA ASN A 19 9.98 -27.73 3.97
C ASN A 19 11.39 -27.21 4.23
N ASP A 20 12.39 -28.02 3.92
CA ASP A 20 13.79 -27.62 4.02
C ASP A 20 14.18 -26.69 2.86
N ALA A 21 15.23 -25.88 3.07
CA ALA A 21 15.71 -24.95 2.03
C ALA A 21 16.09 -25.67 0.73
N ALA A 22 16.58 -26.91 0.83
CA ALA A 22 16.95 -27.73 -0.33
C ALA A 22 15.75 -28.11 -1.22
N ASP A 23 14.54 -28.13 -0.67
CA ASP A 23 13.32 -28.44 -1.44
C ASP A 23 12.88 -27.28 -2.33
N PHE A 24 13.39 -26.06 -2.09
CA PHE A 24 13.08 -24.87 -2.86
C PHE A 24 13.92 -24.80 -4.14
N ALA A 25 13.64 -25.71 -5.06
CA ALA A 25 14.38 -25.89 -6.32
C ALA A 25 13.95 -24.96 -7.46
N GLY A 26 12.97 -24.07 -7.25
CA GLY A 26 12.51 -23.13 -8.26
C GLY A 26 11.52 -23.71 -9.28
N THR A 27 10.95 -24.89 -9.03
CA THR A 27 9.97 -25.55 -9.91
C THR A 27 8.54 -25.36 -9.41
N ASN A 28 8.34 -25.60 -8.12
CA ASN A 28 7.02 -25.65 -7.50
C ASN A 28 6.47 -24.26 -7.11
N GLY A 29 5.18 -24.22 -6.80
CA GLY A 29 4.55 -23.13 -6.06
C GLY A 29 4.66 -23.30 -4.54
N CYS A 30 4.05 -22.40 -3.78
CA CYS A 30 3.87 -22.55 -2.34
C CYS A 30 2.42 -22.31 -1.94
N TYR A 31 1.97 -23.02 -0.91
CA TYR A 31 0.80 -22.65 -0.12
C TYR A 31 1.23 -21.77 1.04
N TYR A 32 0.43 -20.74 1.30
CA TYR A 32 0.64 -19.81 2.40
C TYR A 32 -0.59 -19.81 3.32
N TYR A 33 -0.42 -20.43 4.48
CA TYR A 33 -1.48 -20.62 5.46
C TYR A 33 -1.41 -19.58 6.57
N ARG A 34 -2.60 -19.16 7.00
CA ARG A 34 -2.73 -18.27 8.13
C ARG A 34 -2.76 -19.08 9.43
N SER A 35 -1.95 -18.71 10.41
CA SER A 35 -1.96 -19.37 11.71
C SER A 35 -3.24 -19.09 12.49
N LYS A 36 -3.73 -20.11 13.21
CA LYS A 36 -4.96 -20.05 14.01
C LYS A 36 -4.85 -18.93 15.05
N GLY A 37 -5.87 -18.07 15.13
CA GLY A 37 -5.96 -16.98 16.10
C GLY A 37 -5.33 -15.65 15.66
N ASN A 38 -4.55 -15.62 14.57
CA ASN A 38 -4.02 -14.37 14.05
C ASN A 38 -5.13 -13.61 13.28
N THR A 39 -5.48 -12.40 13.71
CA THR A 39 -6.46 -11.51 13.05
C THR A 39 -5.82 -10.41 12.22
N ASP A 40 -4.49 -10.33 12.20
CA ASP A 40 -3.73 -9.32 11.45
C ASP A 40 -3.67 -9.57 9.95
N ASN A 41 -3.43 -8.49 9.20
CA ASN A 41 -3.39 -8.54 7.74
C ASN A 41 -2.25 -9.44 7.23
N LYS A 42 -2.62 -10.61 6.68
CA LYS A 42 -1.70 -11.64 6.13
C LYS A 42 -0.75 -11.16 5.04
N HIS A 43 -1.01 -10.00 4.45
CA HIS A 43 -0.16 -9.39 3.44
C HIS A 43 0.98 -8.54 4.02
N LYS A 44 0.87 -8.14 5.29
CA LYS A 44 1.84 -7.27 5.97
C LYS A 44 2.57 -7.96 7.11
N TYR A 45 1.89 -8.86 7.83
CA TYR A 45 2.46 -9.55 8.99
C TYR A 45 2.67 -11.02 8.66
N LEU A 46 3.94 -11.39 8.47
CA LEU A 46 4.35 -12.73 8.01
C LEU A 46 4.85 -13.62 9.14
N GLN A 47 5.13 -13.01 10.30
CA GLN A 47 5.65 -13.70 11.47
C GLN A 47 4.63 -14.72 11.98
N GLY A 48 5.12 -15.94 12.26
CA GLY A 48 4.33 -17.04 12.78
C GLY A 48 3.28 -17.58 11.81
N GLN A 49 3.28 -17.16 10.55
CA GLN A 49 2.45 -17.75 9.48
C GLN A 49 3.17 -18.97 8.88
N MET A 50 2.47 -19.85 8.17
CA MET A 50 3.05 -21.09 7.64
C MET A 50 3.18 -21.09 6.12
N LEU A 51 4.36 -21.43 5.61
CA LEU A 51 4.65 -21.64 4.19
C LEU A 51 4.98 -23.12 3.93
N VAL A 52 4.32 -23.70 2.93
CA VAL A 52 4.51 -25.11 2.53
C VAL A 52 4.70 -25.17 1.02
N LEU A 53 5.61 -25.99 0.52
CA LEU A 53 5.72 -26.21 -0.92
C LEU A 53 4.47 -26.90 -1.45
N ALA A 54 3.99 -26.41 -2.59
CA ALA A 54 2.84 -26.99 -3.27
C ALA A 54 3.32 -28.04 -4.28
N PRO A 55 2.58 -29.16 -4.46
CA PRO A 55 2.92 -30.14 -5.49
C PRO A 55 2.74 -29.59 -6.92
N SER A 56 2.00 -28.50 -7.09
CA SER A 56 1.80 -27.83 -8.38
C SER A 56 3.03 -27.04 -8.82
N GLU A 57 3.25 -27.00 -10.14
CA GLU A 57 4.25 -26.14 -10.76
C GLU A 57 3.97 -24.65 -10.52
N GLY A 58 5.02 -23.88 -10.25
CA GLY A 58 4.93 -22.45 -10.02
C GLY A 58 4.89 -21.67 -11.33
N PHE A 59 3.94 -20.74 -11.47
CA PHE A 59 3.80 -19.94 -12.69
C PHE A 59 4.62 -18.62 -12.70
N ILE A 60 4.76 -17.97 -11.55
CA ILE A 60 5.36 -16.62 -11.46
C ILE A 60 6.83 -16.71 -11.02
N PRO A 61 7.81 -16.14 -11.72
CA PRO A 61 9.20 -16.09 -11.27
C PRO A 61 9.35 -15.47 -9.87
N SER A 62 10.25 -16.00 -9.06
CA SER A 62 10.53 -15.58 -7.69
C SER A 62 10.88 -14.09 -7.59
N GLU A 63 11.79 -13.61 -8.46
CA GLU A 63 12.21 -12.21 -8.51
C GLU A 63 11.02 -11.25 -8.71
N LEU A 64 10.16 -11.56 -9.69
CA LEU A 64 8.96 -10.77 -9.98
C LEU A 64 7.99 -10.80 -8.79
N TRP A 65 7.78 -11.98 -8.22
CA TRP A 65 6.90 -12.16 -7.07
C TRP A 65 7.40 -11.36 -5.85
N LEU A 66 8.69 -11.45 -5.52
CA LEU A 66 9.31 -10.75 -4.40
C LEU A 66 9.28 -9.23 -4.57
N ARG A 67 9.52 -8.73 -5.78
CA ARG A 67 9.41 -7.29 -6.09
C ARG A 67 8.00 -6.76 -5.83
N VAL A 68 6.97 -7.49 -6.27
CA VAL A 68 5.57 -7.14 -5.98
C VAL A 68 5.27 -7.28 -4.49
N ARG A 69 5.75 -8.33 -3.83
CA ARG A 69 5.54 -8.57 -2.39
C ARG A 69 6.11 -7.45 -1.54
N LYS A 70 7.37 -7.07 -1.75
CA LYS A 70 8.03 -5.95 -1.06
C LYS A 70 7.23 -4.66 -1.22
N LYS A 71 6.74 -4.37 -2.45
CA LYS A 71 5.87 -3.22 -2.71
C LYS A 71 4.56 -3.24 -1.91
N ILE A 72 3.92 -4.41 -1.79
CA ILE A 72 2.70 -4.57 -0.97
C ILE A 72 3.00 -4.31 0.50
N MET A 73 4.12 -4.83 1.01
CA MET A 73 4.52 -4.66 2.41
C MET A 73 4.83 -3.21 2.78
N THR A 74 5.56 -2.50 1.91
CA THR A 74 5.89 -1.07 2.11
C THR A 74 4.69 -0.15 1.91
N SER A 75 3.67 -0.58 1.15
CA SER A 75 2.52 0.27 0.83
C SER A 75 1.59 0.40 2.02
N GLN A 76 1.47 1.62 2.56
CA GLN A 76 0.62 1.88 3.73
C GLN A 76 -0.87 1.63 3.43
N SER A 77 -1.31 1.83 2.18
CA SER A 77 -2.61 1.39 1.67
C SER A 77 -2.64 1.54 0.14
N TYR A 78 -2.55 0.46 -0.62
CA TYR A 78 -2.92 0.50 -2.03
C TYR A 78 -4.45 0.63 -2.10
N GLN A 79 -4.95 1.85 -2.34
CA GLN A 79 -6.35 2.05 -2.66
C GLN A 79 -6.53 1.68 -4.14
N PRO A 80 -7.44 0.75 -4.50
CA PRO A 80 -7.73 0.49 -5.90
C PRO A 80 -8.12 1.79 -6.59
N ALA A 81 -7.77 1.94 -7.87
CA ALA A 81 -8.09 3.14 -8.65
C ALA A 81 -9.61 3.40 -8.58
N ARG A 82 -10.01 4.37 -7.77
CA ARG A 82 -11.42 4.77 -7.66
C ARG A 82 -11.72 5.74 -8.79
N LYS A 83 -12.93 5.64 -9.35
CA LYS A 83 -13.44 6.69 -10.25
C LYS A 83 -13.36 8.01 -9.49
N VAL A 84 -12.54 8.91 -10.01
CA VAL A 84 -12.29 10.20 -9.38
C VAL A 84 -13.59 11.00 -9.44
N ARG A 85 -14.16 11.32 -8.28
CA ARG A 85 -15.29 12.26 -8.18
C ARG A 85 -14.74 13.56 -7.61
N ASN A 86 -14.94 14.66 -8.34
CA ASN A 86 -14.63 16.04 -7.97
C ASN A 86 -13.16 16.46 -7.86
N THR A 87 -12.21 15.59 -7.45
CA THR A 87 -10.79 15.98 -7.25
C THR A 87 -9.78 14.90 -7.66
N TRP A 88 -8.75 15.24 -8.44
CA TRP A 88 -7.68 14.31 -8.87
C TRP A 88 -6.77 13.83 -7.71
N MET A 89 -6.94 14.44 -6.53
CA MET A 89 -6.29 14.07 -5.29
C MET A 89 -7.09 13.04 -4.47
N ALA A 90 -8.29 12.64 -4.92
CA ALA A 90 -9.11 11.66 -4.23
C ALA A 90 -8.33 10.38 -3.90
N GLY A 91 -8.38 9.95 -2.63
CA GLY A 91 -7.66 8.77 -2.14
C GLY A 91 -6.15 8.97 -1.90
N LYS A 92 -5.59 10.14 -2.26
CA LYS A 92 -4.18 10.50 -2.00
C LYS A 92 -4.01 11.44 -0.81
N ILE A 93 -5.03 12.26 -0.53
CA ILE A 93 -5.03 13.24 0.57
C ILE A 93 -5.53 12.65 1.89
N LYS A 94 -4.81 12.95 2.97
CA LYS A 94 -5.09 12.51 4.34
C LYS A 94 -5.17 13.72 5.28
N CYS A 95 -5.95 13.58 6.35
CA CYS A 95 -6.03 14.56 7.43
C CYS A 95 -4.71 14.56 8.21
N GLY A 96 -4.10 15.73 8.38
CA GLY A 96 -2.86 15.88 9.17
C GLY A 96 -3.01 15.48 10.64
N ASN A 97 -4.21 15.54 11.20
CA ASN A 97 -4.46 15.27 12.63
C ASN A 97 -4.68 13.79 12.95
N CYS A 98 -5.31 13.02 12.06
CA CYS A 98 -5.65 11.61 12.34
C CYS A 98 -5.21 10.62 11.25
N GLY A 99 -4.62 11.08 10.15
CA GLY A 99 -4.15 10.23 9.06
C GLY A 99 -5.25 9.57 8.21
N TYR A 100 -6.54 9.76 8.53
CA TYR A 100 -7.65 9.27 7.71
C TYR A 100 -7.84 10.11 6.45
N ALA A 101 -8.51 9.54 5.43
CA ALA A 101 -8.77 10.23 4.18
C ALA A 101 -9.59 11.52 4.36
N LEU A 102 -9.33 12.50 3.49
CA LEU A 102 -10.20 13.66 3.31
C LEU A 102 -11.22 13.39 2.20
N MET A 103 -12.44 13.89 2.37
CA MET A 103 -13.55 13.75 1.42
C MET A 103 -14.03 15.10 0.93
N SER A 104 -14.47 15.17 -0.33
CA SER A 104 -15.10 16.37 -0.89
C SER A 104 -16.52 16.57 -0.33
N ALA A 105 -16.85 17.78 0.11
CA ALA A 105 -18.17 18.18 0.56
C ALA A 105 -18.59 19.49 -0.12
N HIS A 106 -19.82 19.54 -0.62
CA HIS A 106 -20.39 20.75 -1.22
C HIS A 106 -21.00 21.66 -0.15
N SER A 107 -20.75 22.96 -0.25
CA SER A 107 -21.37 23.97 0.61
C SER A 107 -21.36 25.32 -0.09
N CYS A 108 -22.53 25.94 -0.23
CA CYS A 108 -22.71 27.29 -0.78
C CYS A 108 -22.01 27.51 -2.14
N GLY A 109 -22.10 26.53 -3.05
CA GLY A 109 -21.47 26.61 -4.38
C GLY A 109 -19.98 26.24 -4.41
N TYR A 110 -19.34 26.06 -3.26
CA TYR A 110 -17.93 25.67 -3.17
C TYR A 110 -17.77 24.19 -2.79
N ILE A 111 -16.61 23.62 -3.13
CA ILE A 111 -16.23 22.28 -2.70
C ILE A 111 -15.07 22.37 -1.71
N TYR A 112 -15.30 21.80 -0.52
CA TYR A 112 -14.34 21.75 0.58
C TYR A 112 -13.87 20.32 0.82
N LEU A 113 -12.73 20.19 1.49
CA LEU A 113 -12.22 18.93 1.99
C LEU A 113 -12.53 18.80 3.48
N ARG A 114 -13.13 17.68 3.87
CA ARG A 114 -13.46 17.37 5.26
C ARG A 114 -12.85 16.04 5.68
N CYS A 115 -12.42 15.97 6.93
CA CYS A 115 -11.95 14.72 7.52
C CYS A 115 -13.13 13.74 7.73
N SER A 116 -13.01 12.49 7.24
CA SER A 116 -14.04 11.46 7.43
C SER A 116 -14.32 11.21 8.91
N LYS A 117 -13.28 10.98 9.72
CA LYS A 117 -13.44 10.73 11.17
C LYS A 117 -14.09 11.88 11.95
N HIS A 118 -13.79 13.13 11.57
CA HIS A 118 -14.45 14.30 12.18
C HIS A 118 -15.93 14.34 11.78
N THR A 119 -16.23 14.05 10.52
CA THR A 119 -17.61 14.05 10.01
C THR A 119 -18.44 12.94 10.65
N GLU A 120 -17.88 11.73 10.73
CA GLU A 120 -18.56 10.53 11.25
C GLU A 120 -18.79 10.61 12.76
N ASN A 121 -17.71 10.74 13.55
CA ASN A 121 -17.77 10.53 15.00
C ASN A 121 -17.17 11.68 15.82
N LYS A 122 -16.74 12.78 15.19
CA LYS A 122 -16.16 13.97 15.85
C LYS A 122 -14.90 13.74 16.69
N VAL A 123 -14.33 12.54 16.68
CA VAL A 123 -13.09 12.17 17.42
C VAL A 123 -11.87 12.98 16.97
N CYS A 124 -11.77 13.27 15.68
CA CYS A 124 -10.72 14.13 15.14
C CYS A 124 -11.21 15.59 15.15
N PRO A 125 -10.39 16.60 15.52
CA PRO A 125 -10.76 18.01 15.41
C PRO A 125 -11.01 18.47 13.97
N GLY A 126 -10.61 17.67 12.97
CA GLY A 126 -10.77 17.97 11.55
C GLY A 126 -9.60 18.74 10.98
N CYS A 127 -9.64 19.04 9.68
CA CYS A 127 -8.59 19.78 8.95
C CYS A 127 -8.89 21.27 8.79
N GLY A 128 -9.90 21.79 9.48
CA GLY A 128 -10.40 23.15 9.27
C GLY A 128 -11.06 23.34 7.90
N THR A 129 -11.09 24.59 7.44
CA THR A 129 -11.72 24.99 6.18
C THR A 129 -10.71 24.93 5.04
N VAL A 130 -10.66 23.78 4.36
CA VAL A 130 -9.78 23.58 3.19
C VAL A 130 -10.62 23.58 1.93
N LYS A 131 -10.50 24.60 1.10
CA LYS A 131 -11.13 24.62 -0.23
C LYS A 131 -10.36 23.71 -1.17
N MET A 132 -11.09 22.86 -1.90
CA MET A 132 -10.49 21.85 -2.75
C MET A 132 -9.62 22.46 -3.86
N GLN A 133 -10.17 23.41 -4.62
CA GLN A 133 -9.47 24.01 -5.76
C GLN A 133 -8.18 24.75 -5.35
N GLU A 134 -8.20 25.46 -4.23
CA GLU A 134 -7.02 26.16 -3.69
C GLU A 134 -5.92 25.16 -3.31
N LEU A 135 -6.30 24.03 -2.67
CA LEU A 135 -5.32 22.98 -2.36
C LEU A 135 -4.78 22.31 -3.62
N GLU A 136 -5.64 22.01 -4.61
CA GLU A 136 -5.20 21.41 -5.87
C GLU A 136 -4.20 22.30 -6.61
N ALA A 137 -4.46 23.61 -6.69
CA ALA A 137 -3.56 24.57 -7.31
C ALA A 137 -2.20 24.60 -6.60
N LEU A 138 -2.20 24.62 -5.26
CA LEU A 138 -0.97 24.60 -4.47
C LEU A 138 -0.17 23.31 -4.69
N VAL A 139 -0.83 22.15 -4.66
CA VAL A 139 -0.15 20.86 -4.88
C VAL A 139 0.41 20.77 -6.30
N TYR A 140 -0.34 21.24 -7.29
CA TYR A 140 0.13 21.29 -8.68
C TYR A 140 1.39 22.13 -8.83
N GLN A 141 1.43 23.33 -8.25
CA GLN A 141 2.62 24.19 -8.28
C GLN A 141 3.84 23.52 -7.66
N GLN A 142 3.67 22.80 -6.53
CA GLN A 142 4.77 22.06 -5.90
C GLN A 142 5.22 20.85 -6.72
N LEU A 143 4.29 20.18 -7.42
CA LEU A 143 4.63 19.08 -8.33
C LEU A 143 5.48 19.56 -9.50
N VAL A 144 5.13 20.70 -10.11
CA VAL A 144 5.91 21.29 -11.21
C VAL A 144 7.33 21.61 -10.75
N LYS A 145 7.50 22.31 -9.63
CA LYS A 145 8.84 22.62 -9.07
C LYS A 145 9.68 21.37 -8.83
N LYS A 146 9.07 20.34 -8.24
CA LYS A 146 9.77 19.07 -7.96
C LYS A 146 10.16 18.33 -9.25
N LEU A 147 9.34 18.44 -10.29
CA LEU A 147 9.63 17.86 -11.60
C LEU A 147 10.78 18.61 -12.28
N GLU A 148 10.77 19.94 -12.25
CA GLU A 148 11.86 20.79 -12.75
C GLU A 148 13.18 20.49 -12.04
N ASP A 149 13.17 20.38 -10.72
CA ASP A 149 14.35 20.00 -9.93
C ASP A 149 14.87 18.60 -10.29
N TYR A 150 13.96 17.66 -10.55
CA TYR A 150 14.33 16.31 -10.97
C TYR A 150 14.99 16.30 -12.35
N ILE A 151 14.38 17.00 -13.32
CA ILE A 151 14.92 17.15 -14.68
C ILE A 151 16.28 17.85 -14.62
N ARG A 152 16.46 18.86 -13.76
CA ARG A 152 17.75 19.52 -13.60
C ARG A 152 18.86 18.61 -13.06
N ARG A 153 18.53 17.62 -12.23
CA ARG A 153 19.50 16.71 -11.60
C ARG A 153 19.81 15.46 -12.42
N TYR A 154 18.82 14.94 -13.12
CA TYR A 154 18.87 13.62 -13.76
C TYR A 154 18.37 13.62 -15.20
N GLY A 155 18.00 14.79 -15.73
CA GLY A 155 17.67 14.94 -17.14
C GLY A 155 18.91 14.71 -18.01
N PRO A 156 18.71 14.35 -19.28
CA PRO A 156 19.79 14.23 -20.25
C PRO A 156 20.58 15.53 -20.41
#